data_AF-A0A3D1BQJ5-F1
#
_entry.id   AF-A0A3D1BQJ5-F1
#
_cell.length_a   1.000
_cell.length_b   1.000
_cell.length_c   1.000
_cell.angle_alpha   90.00
_cell.angle_beta   90.00
_cell.angle_gamma   90.00
#
_symmetry.space_group_name_H-M   'P 1'
#
loop_
_entity.id
_entity.type
_entity.pdbx_description
1 polymer ?
#
loop_
_entity_poly.entity_id
_entity_poly.type
_entity_poly.pdbx_seq_one_letter_code
_entity_poly.pdbx_strand_id
1 'polypeptide(L)'
;MKDLVIKGKWLKRELIILAAVFLLAVIINIIGIVQHDTKWIEMISQLHVVIILTVILYVLLWIIRSVIYVLVLPFKRKKEETK
;
A
#
# COMPACT_ATOMS: atom_id res chain seq x y z
N MET A 1 12.69 15.49 17.83
CA MET A 1 11.34 15.15 17.30
C MET A 1 10.57 14.55 18.46
N LYS A 2 9.45 15.15 18.85
CA LYS A 2 8.64 14.68 19.99
C LYS A 2 8.27 13.21 19.78
N ASP A 3 8.40 12.41 20.84
CA ASP A 3 8.16 10.97 20.84
C ASP A 3 6.78 10.62 20.29
N LEU A 4 6.71 10.34 18.99
CA LEU A 4 5.58 9.63 18.42
C LEU A 4 5.61 8.26 19.09
N VAL A 5 4.57 7.97 19.89
CA VAL A 5 4.35 6.73 20.65
C VAL A 5 4.46 5.46 19.78
N ILE A 6 4.45 5.63 18.45
CA ILE A 6 4.68 4.59 17.45
C ILE A 6 6.19 4.39 17.28
N LYS A 7 6.72 3.27 17.81
CA LYS A 7 8.10 2.78 17.59
C LYS A 7 8.56 3.08 16.14
N GLY A 8 9.60 3.90 15.98
CA GLY A 8 10.04 4.40 14.65
C GLY A 8 10.34 3.34 13.58
N LYS A 9 10.57 2.08 13.98
CA LYS A 9 10.70 0.93 13.05
C LYS A 9 9.42 0.64 12.25
N TRP A 10 8.24 0.81 12.87
CA TRP A 10 6.95 0.57 12.21
C TRP A 10 6.64 1.68 11.22
N LEU A 11 6.90 2.93 11.61
CA LEU A 11 6.71 4.10 10.73
C LEU A 11 7.55 4.01 9.46
N LYS A 12 8.84 3.62 9.58
CA LYS A 12 9.71 3.41 8.41
C LYS A 12 9.14 2.34 7.47
N ARG A 13 8.63 1.24 8.02
CA ARG A 13 8.03 0.17 7.22
C ARG A 13 6.79 0.65 6.47
N GLU A 14 5.89 1.35 7.16
CA GLU A 14 4.66 1.87 6.54
C GLU A 14 4.96 2.92 5.47
N LEU A 15 5.97 3.78 5.68
CA LEU A 15 6.42 4.73 4.66
C LEU A 15 6.99 4.02 3.41
N ILE A 16 7.77 2.95 3.59
CA ILE A 16 8.30 2.16 2.46
C ILE A 16 7.15 1.51 1.68
N ILE A 17 6.16 0.93 2.38
CA ILE A 17 4.98 0.33 1.73
C ILE A 17 4.20 1.39 0.97
N LEU A 18 3.94 2.54 1.59
CA LEU A 18 3.22 3.64 0.96
C LEU A 18 3.96 4.15 -0.29
N ALA A 19 5.28 4.32 -0.21
CA ALA A 19 6.11 4.72 -1.34
C ALA A 19 6.08 3.69 -2.49
N ALA A 20 6.14 2.40 -2.16
CA ALA A 20 6.05 1.33 -3.17
C ALA A 20 4.68 1.31 -3.87
N VAL A 21 3.58 1.48 -3.11
CA VAL A 21 2.23 1.55 -3.66
C VAL A 21 2.04 2.81 -4.52
N PHE A 22 2.58 3.94 -4.09
CA PHE A 22 2.55 5.18 -4.85
C PHE A 22 3.27 5.04 -6.19
N LEU A 23 4.47 4.45 -6.19
CA LEU A 23 5.20 4.15 -7.43
C LEU A 23 4.39 3.23 -8.35
N LEU A 24 3.73 2.22 -7.80
CA LEU A 24 2.83 1.33 -8.55
C LEU A 24 1.67 2.10 -9.19
N ALA A 25 1.02 3.00 -8.44
CA ALA A 25 -0.07 3.84 -8.95
C ALA A 25 0.40 4.78 -10.08
N VAL A 26 1.61 5.35 -9.96
CA VAL A 26 2.22 6.16 -11.03
C VAL A 26 2.47 5.32 -12.28
N ILE A 27 2.99 4.10 -12.14
CA ILE A 27 3.22 3.20 -13.27
C ILE A 27 1.90 2.85 -13.97
N ILE A 28 0.85 2.51 -13.21
CA ILE A 28 -0.48 2.24 -13.76
C ILE A 28 -1.00 3.46 -14.53
N ASN A 29 -0.81 4.66 -13.99
CA ASN A 29 -1.20 5.90 -14.66
C ASN A 29 -0.45 6.11 -15.98
N ILE A 30 0.87 5.91 -15.99
CA ILE A 30 1.70 6.00 -17.21
C ILE A 30 1.27 4.95 -18.24
N ILE A 31 1.00 3.72 -17.82
CA ILE A 31 0.52 2.66 -18.71
C ILE A 31 -0.80 3.07 -19.38
N GLY A 32 -1.72 3.69 -18.63
CA GLY A 32 -2.97 4.21 -19.19
C GLY A 32 -2.75 5.27 -20.28
N ILE A 33 -1.83 6.21 -20.03
CA ILE A 33 -1.46 7.24 -21.01
C ILE A 33 -0.89 6.61 -22.29
N VAL A 34 0.03 5.64 -22.13
CA VAL A 34 0.66 4.95 -23.26
C VAL A 34 -0.33 4.08 -24.04
N GLN A 35 -1.24 3.37 -23.37
CA GLN A 35 -2.21 2.49 -24.05
C GLN A 35 -3.33 3.25 -24.75
N HIS A 36 -3.62 4.49 -24.34
CA HIS A 36 -4.72 5.29 -24.88
C HIS A 36 -4.22 6.50 -25.68
N ASP A 37 -2.90 6.57 -25.95
CA ASP A 37 -2.22 7.66 -26.66
C ASP A 37 -2.66 9.05 -26.17
N THR A 38 -2.88 9.19 -24.86
CA THR A 38 -3.37 10.45 -24.30
C THR A 38 -2.25 11.46 -24.12
N LYS A 39 -2.61 12.73 -23.89
CA LYS A 39 -1.60 13.80 -23.79
C LYS A 39 -0.75 13.60 -22.54
N TRP A 40 0.57 13.75 -22.66
CA TRP A 40 1.51 13.68 -21.53
C TRP A 40 1.19 14.64 -20.37
N ILE A 41 0.53 15.76 -20.65
CA ILE A 41 0.08 16.71 -19.61
C ILE A 41 -0.97 16.10 -18.68
N GLU A 42 -1.64 15.02 -19.12
CA GLU A 42 -2.58 14.28 -18.30
C GLU A 42 -1.91 13.66 -17.08
N MET A 43 -0.63 13.30 -17.16
CA MET A 43 0.15 12.79 -16.03
C MET A 43 0.15 13.77 -14.84
N ILE A 44 0.24 15.08 -15.11
CA ILE A 44 0.20 16.12 -14.08
C ILE A 44 -1.24 16.37 -13.65
N SER A 45 -2.17 16.45 -14.62
CA SER A 45 -3.58 16.73 -14.32
C SER A 45 -4.22 15.62 -13.48
N GLN A 46 -3.80 14.36 -13.65
CA GLN A 46 -4.33 13.19 -12.98
C GLN A 46 -3.62 12.88 -11.65
N LEU A 47 -2.76 13.76 -11.14
CA LEU A 47 -2.10 13.57 -9.83
C LEU A 47 -3.10 13.27 -8.70
N HIS A 48 -4.27 13.92 -8.73
CA HIS A 48 -5.35 13.65 -7.77
C HIS A 48 -5.88 12.21 -7.88
N VAL A 49 -6.01 11.68 -9.10
CA VAL A 49 -6.40 10.28 -9.35
C VAL A 49 -5.31 9.33 -8.86
N VAL A 50 -4.04 9.62 -9.13
CA VAL A 50 -2.90 8.81 -8.66
C VAL A 50 -2.86 8.74 -7.13
N ILE A 51 -3.11 9.86 -6.44
CA ILE A 51 -3.18 9.92 -4.98
C ILE A 51 -4.35 9.06 -4.47
N ILE A 52 -5.54 9.21 -5.04
CA ILE A 52 -6.72 8.41 -4.66
C ILE A 52 -6.45 6.91 -4.88
N LEU A 53 -5.89 6.55 -6.03
CA LEU A 53 -5.54 5.18 -6.37
C LEU A 53 -4.51 4.61 -5.38
N THR A 54 -3.51 5.40 -4.99
CA THR A 54 -2.51 5.03 -3.99
C THR A 54 -3.17 4.70 -2.65
N VAL A 55 -4.09 5.55 -2.19
CA VAL A 55 -4.82 5.32 -0.94
C VAL A 55 -5.66 4.04 -1.02
N ILE A 56 -6.38 3.83 -2.12
CA ILE A 56 -7.19 2.62 -2.33
C ILE A 56 -6.32 1.36 -2.28
N LEU A 57 -5.21 1.34 -3.02
CA LEU A 57 -4.30 0.20 -3.06
C LEU A 57 -3.64 -0.06 -1.69
N TYR A 58 -3.26 1.00 -0.98
CA TYR A 58 -2.70 0.89 0.37
C TYR A 58 -3.72 0.28 1.35
N VAL A 59 -4.96 0.76 1.34
CA VAL A 59 -6.04 0.23 2.17
C VAL A 59 -6.33 -1.24 1.81
N LEU A 60 -6.35 -1.58 0.52
CA LEU A 60 -6.55 -2.96 0.07
C LEU A 60 -5.45 -3.89 0.61
N LEU A 61 -4.17 -3.50 0.49
CA LEU A 61 -3.06 -4.27 1.05
C LEU A 61 -3.16 -4.38 2.57
N TRP A 62 -3.58 -3.32 3.25
CA TRP A 62 -3.78 -3.32 4.69
C TRP A 62 -4.90 -4.28 5.12
N ILE A 63 -6.01 -4.34 4.37
CA ILE A 63 -7.10 -5.30 4.59
C ILE A 63 -6.60 -6.72 4.39
N ILE A 64 -5.90 -7.01 3.28
CA ILE A 64 -5.35 -8.35 3.02
C ILE A 64 -4.42 -8.79 4.17
N ARG A 65 -3.52 -7.90 4.62
CA ARG A 65 -2.65 -8.18 5.77
C ARG A 65 -3.44 -8.44 7.05
N SER A 66 -4.48 -7.66 7.30
CA SER A 66 -5.34 -7.82 8.48
C SER A 66 -6.09 -9.14 8.46
N VAL A 67 -6.64 -9.53 7.31
CA VAL A 67 -7.33 -10.82 7.10
C VAL A 67 -6.36 -11.99 7.31
N ILE A 68 -5.16 -11.94 6.74
CA ILE A 68 -4.12 -12.97 6.98
C ILE A 68 -3.77 -13.04 8.47
N TYR A 69 -3.63 -11.89 9.15
CA TYR A 69 -3.29 -11.87 10.57
C TYR A 69 -4.40 -12.50 11.41
N VAL A 70 -5.67 -12.20 11.13
CA VAL A 70 -6.81 -12.73 11.88
C VAL A 70 -7.05 -14.22 11.58
N LEU A 71 -6.92 -14.66 10.33
CA LEU A 71 -7.25 -16.03 9.93
C LEU A 71 -6.11 -17.03 10.15
N VAL A 72 -4.85 -16.63 9.92
CA VAL A 72 -3.71 -17.58 9.86
C VAL A 72 -2.98 -17.71 11.21
N LEU A 73 -2.85 -16.62 11.98
CA LEU A 73 -2.12 -16.67 13.26
C LEU A 73 -2.80 -17.50 14.36
N PRO A 74 -4.13 -17.48 14.58
CA PRO A 74 -4.71 -18.31 15.64
C PRO A 74 -4.54 -19.81 15.36
N PHE A 75 -4.51 -20.21 14.09
CA PHE A 75 -4.26 -21.61 13.70
C PHE A 75 -2.79 -22.04 13.91
N LYS A 76 -1.83 -21.12 13.74
CA LYS A 76 -0.41 -21.44 13.94
C LYS A 76 -0.07 -21.63 15.42
N ARG A 77 -0.65 -20.80 16.31
CA ARG A 77 -0.46 -20.92 17.76
C ARG A 77 -1.01 -22.23 18.34
N LYS A 78 -2.19 -22.66 17.89
CA LYS A 78 -2.81 -23.92 18.35
C LYS A 78 -1.97 -25.16 18.02
N LYS A 79 -1.19 -25.12 16.93
CA LYS A 79 -0.35 -26.24 16.50
C LYS A 79 0.98 -26.35 17.27
N GLU A 80 1.45 -25.27 17.89
CA GLU A 80 2.63 -25.27 18.76
C GLU A 80 2.30 -25.70 20.20
N GLU A 81 1.07 -25.49 20.69
CA GLU A 81 0.62 -25.94 22.01
C GLU A 81 0.22 -27.43 22.08
N THR A 82 0.03 -28.08 20.93
CA THR A 82 -0.37 -29.51 20.85
C THR A 82 0.82 -30.45 20.54
N LYS A 83 2.06 -29.95 20.61
CA LYS A 83 3.28 -30.71 20.31
C LYS A 83 4.22 -30.70 21.50
#